data_AF-A0A137NWN8-F1
#
_entry.id   AF-A0A137NWN8-F1
#
_cell.length_a   1.000
_cell.length_b   1.000
_cell.length_c   1.000
_cell.angle_alpha   90.00
_cell.angle_beta   90.00
_cell.angle_gamma   90.00
#
_symmetry.space_group_name_H-M   'P 1'
#
loop_
_entity.id
_entity.type
_entity.pdbx_description
1 polymer ?
#
loop_
_entity_poly.entity_id
_entity_poly.type
_entity_poly.pdbx_seq_one_letter_code
_entity_poly.pdbx_strand_id
1 'polypeptide(L)'
;MPIFTIPSVALIIIYSFVFYTNDASPLASKLYCSPFAKQGNLSGVMLYLIPFFYIIPCWITTYCYFMVGWIANKKLNLMKQEAVDSSNESLLISIKKQKLKLWMQILFVFYIYNANFCLSYVTWIMRLASNYKRPILMDAIVYLQVTSTSFLNPIVTIIFQPDINHESKILWIKLKLKIEKLFH
;
A
#
# COMPACT_ATOMS: atom_id res chain seq x y z
N MET A 1 10.79 10.40 -4.73
CA MET A 1 10.23 9.41 -3.79
C MET A 1 11.28 8.35 -3.44
N PRO A 2 12.28 8.66 -2.59
CA PRO A 2 13.26 7.67 -2.10
C PRO A 2 12.82 6.93 -0.83
N ILE A 3 11.68 7.28 -0.22
CA ILE A 3 11.24 6.69 1.07
C ILE A 3 10.73 5.24 0.92
N PHE A 4 10.29 4.84 -0.27
CA PHE A 4 9.81 3.48 -0.53
C PHE A 4 10.90 2.46 -0.85
N THR A 5 12.16 2.86 -1.04
CA THR A 5 13.25 1.92 -1.35
C THR A 5 13.85 1.27 -0.11
N ILE A 6 13.74 1.90 1.06
CA ILE A 6 14.33 1.39 2.32
C ILE A 6 13.63 0.11 2.79
N PRO A 7 12.29 0.01 2.82
CA PRO A 7 11.61 -1.22 3.25
C PRO A 7 11.83 -2.39 2.27
N SER A 8 11.93 -2.11 0.97
CA SER A 8 12.13 -3.16 -0.04
C SER A 8 13.54 -3.76 0.03
N VAL A 9 14.57 -2.95 0.29
CA VAL A 9 15.94 -3.45 0.51
C VAL A 9 16.02 -4.32 1.76
N ALA A 10 15.38 -3.91 2.86
CA ALA A 10 15.34 -4.71 4.09
C ALA A 10 14.67 -6.08 3.85
N LEU A 11 13.56 -6.12 3.11
CA LEU A 11 12.90 -7.37 2.73
C LEU A 11 13.81 -8.24 1.85
N ILE A 12 14.47 -7.68 0.84
CA ILE A 12 15.40 -8.43 -0.01
C ILE A 12 16.51 -9.06 0.83
N ILE A 13 17.14 -8.30 1.73
CA ILE A 13 18.19 -8.82 2.62
C ILE A 13 17.66 -9.97 3.49
N ILE A 14 16.46 -9.80 4.07
CA ILE A 14 15.83 -10.83 4.91
C ILE A 14 15.56 -12.11 4.09
N TYR A 15 14.99 -11.99 2.89
CA TYR A 15 14.70 -13.14 2.03
C TYR A 15 15.97 -13.79 1.48
N SER A 16 16.99 -13.01 1.12
CA SER A 16 18.32 -13.53 0.73
C SER A 16 18.99 -14.27 1.87
N PHE A 17 18.86 -13.77 3.11
CA PHE A 17 19.36 -14.44 4.29
C PHE A 17 18.66 -15.78 4.53
N VAL A 18 17.33 -15.84 4.39
CA VAL A 18 16.55 -17.09 4.51
C VAL A 18 16.96 -18.10 3.44
N PHE A 19 17.19 -17.62 2.21
CA PHE A 19 17.67 -18.46 1.12
C PHE A 19 19.06 -19.05 1.45
N TYR A 20 19.97 -18.22 1.96
CA TYR A 20 21.31 -18.65 2.37
C TYR A 20 21.27 -19.68 3.52
N THR A 21 20.41 -19.49 4.52
CA THR A 21 20.29 -20.40 5.68
C THR A 21 19.41 -21.61 5.44
N ASN A 22 18.72 -21.70 4.30
CA ASN A 22 17.70 -22.72 4.01
C ASN A 22 16.63 -22.82 5.13
N ASP A 23 16.26 -21.69 5.75
CA ASP A 23 15.32 -21.63 6.87
C ASP A 23 13.85 -21.39 6.44
N ALA A 24 13.53 -21.80 5.21
CA ALA A 24 12.16 -21.82 4.72
C ALA A 24 11.51 -23.16 5.05
N SER A 25 10.29 -23.13 5.59
CA SER A 25 9.49 -24.34 5.79
C SER A 25 8.01 -24.07 5.49
N PRO A 26 7.24 -25.10 5.09
CA PRO A 26 5.81 -24.94 4.86
C PRO A 26 5.10 -24.50 6.15
N LEU A 27 4.13 -23.61 6.01
CA LEU A 27 3.20 -23.28 7.09
C LEU A 27 2.29 -24.47 7.42
N ALA A 28 1.56 -24.37 8.54
CA ALA A 28 0.59 -25.39 8.94
C ALA A 28 -0.47 -25.68 7.86
N SER A 29 -0.85 -24.67 7.07
CA SER A 29 -1.76 -24.80 5.92
C SER A 29 -1.15 -25.46 4.69
N LYS A 30 0.19 -25.57 4.62
CA LYS A 30 0.96 -26.06 3.46
C LYS A 30 0.71 -25.32 2.14
N LEU A 31 0.04 -24.16 2.15
CA LEU A 31 -0.23 -23.37 0.94
C LEU A 31 1.03 -22.71 0.37
N TYR A 32 1.94 -22.30 1.25
CA TYR A 32 3.20 -21.67 0.88
C TYR A 32 4.26 -21.88 1.96
N CYS A 33 5.53 -21.67 1.58
CA CYS A 33 6.66 -21.67 2.50
C CYS A 33 6.84 -20.29 3.12
N SER A 34 6.98 -20.23 4.44
CA SER A 34 7.31 -18.99 5.14
C SER A 34 8.79 -18.97 5.48
N PRO A 35 9.45 -17.80 5.38
CA PRO A 35 10.76 -17.63 6.00
C PRO A 35 10.66 -17.78 7.52
N PHE A 36 11.73 -18.26 8.15
CA PHE A 36 11.88 -18.40 9.62
C PHE A 36 10.80 -19.24 10.28
N ALA A 37 10.38 -20.31 9.61
CA ALA A 37 9.32 -21.19 10.12
C ALA A 37 9.86 -22.45 10.82
N LYS A 38 11.16 -22.73 10.76
CA LYS A 38 11.77 -23.81 11.57
C LYS A 38 11.90 -23.38 13.03
N GLN A 39 11.97 -24.37 13.90
CA GLN A 39 12.22 -24.16 15.32
C GLN A 39 13.72 -23.88 15.52
N GLY A 40 14.05 -22.62 15.78
CA GLY A 40 15.40 -22.16 16.09
C GLY A 40 15.36 -20.81 16.80
N ASN A 41 16.38 -20.50 17.60
CA ASN A 41 16.44 -19.24 18.36
C ASN A 41 16.36 -18.02 17.43
N LEU A 42 17.07 -18.06 16.30
CA LEU A 42 17.06 -16.98 15.31
C LEU A 42 15.70 -16.84 14.64
N SER A 43 15.08 -17.96 14.25
CA SER A 43 13.76 -17.98 13.63
C SER A 43 12.70 -17.44 14.58
N GLY A 44 12.81 -17.75 15.88
CA GLY A 44 11.97 -17.19 16.94
C GLY A 44 12.10 -15.67 17.05
N VAL A 45 13.32 -15.13 17.12
CA VAL A 45 13.55 -13.67 17.15
C VAL A 45 12.96 -12.99 15.91
N MET A 46 13.19 -13.56 14.73
CA MET A 46 12.65 -13.03 13.48
C MET A 46 11.11 -13.08 13.46
N LEU A 47 10.51 -14.14 13.99
CA LEU A 47 9.05 -14.27 14.13
C LEU A 47 8.44 -13.10 14.93
N TYR A 48 9.15 -12.61 15.95
CA TYR A 48 8.75 -11.44 16.74
C TYR A 48 8.98 -10.11 16.01
N LEU A 49 10.05 -9.99 15.21
CA LEU A 49 10.40 -8.74 14.51
C LEU A 49 9.57 -8.48 13.24
N ILE A 50 9.21 -9.53 12.51
CA ILE A 50 8.42 -9.47 11.27
C ILE A 50 7.17 -8.57 11.37
N PRO A 51 6.27 -8.69 12.38
CA PRO A 51 5.09 -7.83 12.46
C PRO A 51 5.46 -6.34 12.57
N PHE A 52 6.55 -5.98 13.27
CA PHE A 52 7.00 -4.58 13.35
C PHE A 52 7.49 -4.05 12.01
N PHE A 53 8.16 -4.88 11.21
CA PHE A 53 8.56 -4.53 9.84
C PHE A 53 7.37 -4.27 8.91
N TYR A 54 6.18 -4.80 9.20
CA TYR A 54 4.96 -4.46 8.46
C TYR A 54 4.24 -3.26 9.06
N ILE A 55 4.04 -3.23 10.38
CA ILE A 55 3.26 -2.19 11.06
C ILE A 55 3.93 -0.82 10.91
N ILE A 56 5.23 -0.71 11.18
CA ILE A 56 5.93 0.59 11.22
C ILE A 56 5.87 1.29 9.85
N PRO A 57 6.22 0.66 8.70
CA PRO A 57 6.09 1.30 7.40
C PRO A 57 4.66 1.66 7.03
N CYS A 58 3.66 0.85 7.42
CA CYS A 58 2.25 1.16 7.15
C CYS A 58 1.79 2.43 7.88
N TRP A 59 2.15 2.57 9.16
CA TRP A 59 1.84 3.76 9.94
C TRP A 59 2.59 5.01 9.44
N ILE A 60 3.89 4.88 9.15
CA ILE A 60 4.69 5.98 8.58
C ILE A 60 4.09 6.43 7.25
N THR A 61 3.74 5.49 6.37
CA THR A 61 3.13 5.81 5.06
C THR A 61 1.81 6.54 5.25
N THR A 62 0.95 6.04 6.13
CA THR A 62 -0.36 6.66 6.44
C THR A 62 -0.19 8.08 6.97
N TYR A 63 0.72 8.28 7.91
CA TYR A 63 1.03 9.60 8.46
C TYR A 63 1.53 10.56 7.37
N CYS A 64 2.47 10.12 6.53
CA CYS A 64 2.99 10.93 5.42
C CYS A 64 1.88 11.36 4.44
N TYR A 65 1.01 10.44 4.02
CA TYR A 65 -0.11 10.77 3.14
C TYR A 65 -1.14 11.67 3.81
N PHE A 66 -1.40 11.47 5.10
CA PHE A 66 -2.29 12.34 5.87
C PHE A 66 -1.72 13.76 5.97
N MET A 67 -0.42 13.92 6.21
CA MET A 67 0.25 15.23 6.25
C MET A 67 0.21 15.94 4.89
N VAL A 68 0.48 15.23 3.80
CA VAL A 68 0.33 15.78 2.44
C VAL A 68 -1.12 16.19 2.18
N GLY A 69 -2.08 15.35 2.58
CA GLY A 69 -3.50 15.64 2.48
C GLY A 69 -3.92 16.88 3.26
N TRP A 70 -3.41 17.04 4.48
CA TRP A 70 -3.66 18.20 5.33
C TRP A 70 -3.16 19.50 4.68
N ILE A 71 -1.92 19.50 4.19
CA ILE A 71 -1.32 20.66 3.51
C ILE A 71 -2.12 21.02 2.24
N ALA A 72 -2.47 20.02 1.43
CA ALA A 72 -3.28 20.22 0.23
C ALA A 72 -4.66 20.79 0.56
N ASN A 73 -5.32 20.29 1.61
CA ASN A 73 -6.62 20.81 2.06
C ASN A 73 -6.52 22.26 2.55
N LYS A 74 -5.43 22.63 3.25
CA LYS A 74 -5.19 24.02 3.66
C LYS A 74 -5.07 24.95 2.44
N LYS A 75 -4.35 24.53 1.39
CA LYS A 75 -4.27 25.29 0.13
C LYS A 75 -5.63 25.41 -0.58
N LEU A 76 -6.42 24.33 -0.60
CA LEU A 76 -7.79 24.35 -1.15
C LEU A 76 -8.73 25.27 -0.36
N ASN A 77 -8.51 25.45 0.95
CA ASN A 77 -9.26 26.43 1.74
C ASN A 77 -8.91 27.87 1.39
N LEU A 78 -7.63 28.18 1.18
CA LEU A 78 -7.19 29.51 0.76
C LEU A 78 -7.74 29.87 -0.63
N MET A 79 -7.60 28.96 -1.61
CA MET A 79 -8.18 29.14 -2.95
C MET A 79 -9.71 29.29 -2.92
N LYS A 80 -10.38 28.68 -1.93
CA LYS A 80 -11.83 28.85 -1.75
C LYS A 80 -12.16 30.27 -1.32
N GLN A 81 -11.37 30.87 -0.43
CA GLN A 81 -11.56 32.26 0.01
C GLN A 81 -11.37 33.22 -1.17
N GLU A 82 -10.27 33.07 -1.91
CA GLU A 82 -9.99 33.86 -3.12
C GLU A 82 -11.10 33.75 -4.17
N ALA A 83 -11.69 32.56 -4.34
CA ALA A 83 -12.80 32.33 -5.27
C ALA A 83 -14.11 33.03 -4.83
N VAL A 84 -14.35 33.15 -3.52
CA VAL A 84 -15.49 33.88 -2.97
C VAL A 84 -15.29 35.38 -3.19
N ASP A 85 -14.09 35.89 -2.88
CA ASP A 85 -13.77 37.32 -3.03
C ASP A 85 -13.84 37.77 -4.50
N SER A 86 -13.47 36.89 -5.43
CA SER A 86 -13.56 37.11 -6.89
C SER A 86 -14.91 36.73 -7.52
N SER A 87 -15.89 36.26 -6.73
CA SER A 87 -17.22 35.83 -7.21
C SER A 87 -17.19 34.80 -8.36
N ASN A 88 -16.17 33.92 -8.39
CA ASN A 88 -16.00 32.93 -9.44
C ASN A 88 -16.64 31.58 -9.06
N GLU A 89 -17.91 31.38 -9.43
CA GLU A 89 -18.67 30.16 -9.11
C GLU A 89 -18.05 28.88 -9.72
N SER A 90 -17.47 28.98 -10.92
CA SER A 90 -16.86 27.83 -11.61
C SER A 90 -15.67 27.27 -10.84
N LEU A 91 -14.89 28.16 -10.22
CA LEU A 91 -13.74 27.83 -9.39
C LEU A 91 -14.20 27.15 -8.09
N LEU A 92 -15.27 27.64 -7.47
CA LEU A 92 -15.84 27.04 -6.24
C LEU A 92 -16.30 25.59 -6.48
N ILE A 93 -16.96 25.31 -7.60
CA ILE A 93 -17.39 23.95 -7.97
C ILE A 93 -16.17 23.04 -8.14
N SER A 94 -15.13 23.53 -8.82
CA SER A 94 -13.89 22.79 -9.05
C SER A 94 -13.16 22.46 -7.74
N ILE A 95 -13.10 23.41 -6.80
CA ILE A 95 -12.49 23.22 -5.48
C ILE A 95 -13.26 22.16 -4.67
N LYS A 96 -14.60 22.18 -4.68
CA LYS A 96 -15.42 21.16 -3.99
C LYS A 96 -15.09 19.75 -4.51
N LYS A 97 -15.00 19.59 -5.84
CA LYS A 97 -14.63 18.30 -6.46
C LYS A 97 -13.22 17.86 -6.07
N GLN A 98 -12.24 18.78 -6.05
CA GLN A 98 -10.87 18.48 -5.64
C GLN A 98 -10.78 18.04 -4.17
N LYS A 99 -11.52 18.68 -3.27
CA LYS A 99 -11.59 18.26 -1.86
C LYS A 99 -12.15 16.86 -1.69
N LEU A 100 -13.24 16.54 -2.38
CA LEU A 100 -13.82 15.19 -2.34
C LEU A 100 -12.81 14.16 -2.87
N LYS A 101 -12.13 14.46 -3.98
CA LYS A 101 -11.09 13.60 -4.55
C LYS A 101 -9.95 13.37 -3.56
N LEU A 102 -9.49 14.43 -2.89
CA LEU A 102 -8.43 14.35 -1.86
C LEU A 102 -8.85 13.49 -0.67
N TRP A 103 -10.10 13.59 -0.23
CA TRP A 103 -10.62 12.77 0.87
C TRP A 103 -10.69 11.29 0.48
N MET A 104 -11.23 10.98 -0.70
CA MET A 104 -11.28 9.60 -1.23
C MET A 104 -9.88 9.01 -1.36
N GLN A 105 -8.90 9.82 -1.79
CA GLN A 105 -7.49 9.45 -1.89
C GLN A 105 -6.90 9.04 -0.53
N ILE A 106 -7.08 9.85 0.52
CA ILE A 106 -6.57 9.55 1.86
C ILE A 106 -7.22 8.27 2.40
N LEU A 107 -8.54 8.12 2.23
CA LEU A 107 -9.28 6.93 2.65
C LEU A 107 -8.78 5.67 1.94
N PHE A 108 -8.50 5.76 0.64
CA PHE A 108 -7.95 4.67 -0.15
C PHE A 108 -6.57 4.22 0.33
N VAL A 109 -5.66 5.16 0.60
CA VAL A 109 -4.34 4.87 1.19
C VAL A 109 -4.50 4.20 2.55
N PHE A 110 -5.37 4.75 3.42
CA PHE A 110 -5.61 4.17 4.73
C PHE A 110 -6.09 2.72 4.63
N TYR A 111 -7.03 2.45 3.72
CA TYR A 111 -7.54 1.10 3.49
C TYR A 111 -6.45 0.14 3.00
N ILE A 112 -5.67 0.54 1.99
CA ILE A 112 -4.62 -0.30 1.41
C ILE A 112 -3.54 -0.64 2.44
N TYR A 113 -3.05 0.35 3.20
CA TYR A 113 -1.90 0.13 4.07
C TYR A 113 -2.27 -0.32 5.48
N ASN A 114 -3.45 0.01 6.00
CA ASN A 114 -3.85 -0.39 7.35
C ASN A 114 -4.89 -1.52 7.35
N ALA A 115 -6.01 -1.32 6.65
CA ALA A 115 -7.10 -2.31 6.68
C ALA A 115 -6.68 -3.62 6.00
N ASN A 116 -6.01 -3.54 4.83
CA ASN A 116 -5.58 -4.72 4.10
C ASN A 116 -4.53 -5.54 4.86
N PHE A 117 -3.61 -4.89 5.57
CA PHE A 117 -2.58 -5.57 6.36
C PHE A 117 -3.04 -5.96 7.78
N CYS A 118 -4.20 -5.48 8.23
CA CYS A 118 -4.75 -5.74 9.56
C CYS A 118 -4.83 -7.22 9.89
N LEU A 119 -5.44 -7.98 8.98
CA LEU A 119 -5.61 -9.42 9.15
C LEU A 119 -4.26 -10.14 9.26
N SER A 120 -3.25 -9.69 8.52
CA SER A 120 -1.90 -10.27 8.59
C SER A 120 -1.30 -10.08 9.96
N TYR A 121 -1.13 -8.83 10.44
CA TYR A 121 -0.44 -8.60 11.70
C TYR A 121 -1.24 -9.09 12.93
N VAL A 122 -2.58 -9.02 12.92
CA VAL A 122 -3.40 -9.55 14.03
C VAL A 122 -3.22 -11.05 14.18
N THR A 123 -3.33 -11.80 13.08
CA THR A 123 -3.16 -13.25 13.12
C THR A 123 -1.72 -13.66 13.42
N TRP A 124 -0.73 -12.84 13.06
CA TRP A 124 0.66 -12.99 13.50
C TRP A 124 0.79 -12.82 15.02
N ILE A 125 0.19 -11.78 15.61
CA ILE A 125 0.18 -11.57 17.06
C ILE A 125 -0.54 -12.71 17.78
N MET A 126 -1.69 -13.17 17.27
CA MET A 126 -2.40 -14.33 17.83
C MET A 126 -1.55 -15.60 17.80
N ARG A 127 -0.80 -15.82 16.72
CA ARG A 127 0.13 -16.95 16.63
C ARG A 127 1.18 -16.90 17.73
N LEU A 128 1.69 -15.72 18.06
CA LEU A 128 2.67 -15.51 19.13
C LEU A 128 2.06 -15.64 20.53
N ALA A 129 0.87 -15.06 20.75
CA ALA A 129 0.26 -14.97 22.07
C ALA A 129 -0.44 -16.27 22.52
N SER A 130 -1.08 -16.99 21.61
CA SER A 130 -1.92 -18.15 21.94
C SER A 130 -1.62 -19.41 21.13
N ASN A 131 -0.48 -19.45 20.41
CA ASN A 131 -0.14 -20.53 19.48
C ASN A 131 -1.24 -20.78 18.42
N TYR A 132 -1.96 -19.73 18.04
CA TYR A 132 -3.02 -19.80 17.04
C TYR A 132 -2.50 -20.39 15.73
N LYS A 133 -3.15 -21.46 15.26
CA LYS A 133 -2.90 -22.05 13.94
C LYS A 133 -3.85 -21.43 12.93
N ARG A 134 -3.30 -20.66 12.00
CA ARG A 134 -4.10 -20.00 10.96
C ARG A 134 -4.75 -21.06 10.05
N PRO A 135 -6.08 -21.02 9.83
CA PRO A 135 -6.74 -21.94 8.91
C PRO A 135 -6.38 -21.63 7.46
N ILE A 136 -6.53 -22.63 6.58
CA ILE A 136 -6.15 -22.56 5.15
C ILE A 136 -6.80 -21.35 4.46
N LEU A 137 -8.10 -21.14 4.68
CA LEU A 137 -8.83 -20.00 4.09
C LEU A 137 -8.21 -18.65 4.48
N MET A 138 -7.82 -18.51 5.75
CA MET A 138 -7.27 -17.27 6.26
C MET A 138 -5.83 -17.03 5.78
N ASP A 139 -5.03 -18.09 5.63
CA ASP A 139 -3.71 -17.99 4.98
C ASP A 139 -3.84 -17.56 3.51
N ALA A 140 -4.81 -18.11 2.77
CA ALA A 140 -5.07 -17.72 1.39
C ALA A 140 -5.46 -16.24 1.27
N ILE A 141 -6.36 -15.76 2.15
CA ILE A 141 -6.75 -14.35 2.20
C ILE A 141 -5.54 -13.46 2.48
N VAL A 142 -4.78 -13.75 3.55
CA VAL A 142 -3.60 -12.93 3.91
C VAL A 142 -2.58 -12.91 2.77
N TYR A 143 -2.33 -14.05 2.13
CA TYR A 143 -1.42 -14.12 0.99
C TYR A 143 -1.90 -13.26 -0.19
N LEU A 144 -3.18 -13.36 -0.55
CA LEU A 144 -3.78 -12.53 -1.59
C LEU A 144 -3.74 -11.04 -1.25
N GLN A 145 -3.99 -10.66 0.00
CA GLN A 145 -3.92 -9.27 0.45
C GLN A 145 -2.51 -8.69 0.31
N VAL A 146 -1.50 -9.43 0.77
CA VAL A 146 -0.10 -9.00 0.70
C VAL A 146 0.35 -8.86 -0.76
N THR A 147 0.03 -9.85 -1.60
CA THR A 147 0.45 -9.84 -3.01
C THR A 147 -0.31 -8.82 -3.86
N SER A 148 -1.62 -8.65 -3.63
CA SER A 148 -2.44 -7.66 -4.36
C SER A 148 -2.02 -6.21 -4.08
N THR A 149 -1.52 -5.91 -2.88
CA THR A 149 -1.08 -4.55 -2.51
C THR A 149 -0.03 -4.00 -3.49
N SER A 150 0.91 -4.83 -3.93
CA SER A 150 1.95 -4.41 -4.89
C SER A 150 1.36 -3.91 -6.22
N PHE A 151 0.23 -4.47 -6.65
CA PHE A 151 -0.48 -4.03 -7.86
C PHE A 151 -1.28 -2.74 -7.65
N LEU A 152 -1.67 -2.43 -6.41
CA LEU A 152 -2.39 -1.21 -6.08
C LEU A 152 -1.46 0.01 -5.98
N ASN A 153 -0.18 -0.19 -5.66
CA ASN A 153 0.77 0.92 -5.51
C ASN A 153 0.89 1.81 -6.76
N PRO A 154 1.03 1.29 -8.00
CA PRO A 154 0.99 2.11 -9.21
C PRO A 154 -0.32 2.88 -9.38
N ILE A 155 -1.46 2.29 -9.01
CA ILE A 155 -2.77 2.93 -9.09
C ILE A 155 -2.84 4.13 -8.13
N VAL A 156 -2.38 3.94 -6.88
CA VAL A 156 -2.23 5.04 -5.91
C VAL A 156 -1.37 6.15 -6.52
N THR A 157 -0.19 5.80 -7.06
CA THR A 157 0.72 6.77 -7.67
C THR A 157 0.05 7.57 -8.80
N ILE A 158 -0.61 6.91 -9.75
CA ILE A 158 -1.33 7.57 -10.86
C ILE A 158 -2.43 8.50 -10.32
N ILE A 159 -3.16 8.08 -9.29
CA ILE A 159 -4.23 8.89 -8.72
C ILE A 159 -3.68 10.15 -8.02
N PHE A 160 -2.57 10.02 -7.29
CA PHE A 160 -2.00 11.08 -6.46
C PHE A 160 -1.07 12.03 -7.20
N GLN A 161 -0.41 11.58 -8.26
CA GLN A 161 0.54 12.40 -9.02
C GLN A 161 -0.10 12.89 -10.32
N PRO A 162 -0.48 14.18 -10.43
CA PRO A 162 -1.18 14.70 -11.60
C PRO A 162 -0.35 14.56 -12.88
N ASP A 163 0.97 14.68 -12.78
CA ASP A 163 1.88 14.52 -13.91
C ASP A 163 1.82 13.10 -14.49
N ILE A 164 1.93 12.09 -13.61
CA ILE A 164 1.82 10.67 -13.99
C ILE A 164 0.40 10.34 -14.48
N ASN A 165 -0.64 10.96 -13.92
CA ASN A 165 -2.01 10.81 -14.42
C ASN A 165 -2.13 11.32 -15.86
N HIS A 166 -1.50 12.44 -16.18
CA HIS A 166 -1.51 12.99 -17.53
C HIS A 166 -0.73 12.10 -18.52
N GLU A 167 0.47 11.65 -18.12
CA GLU A 167 1.28 10.73 -18.92
C GLU A 167 0.57 9.40 -19.17
N SER A 168 -0.06 8.81 -18.15
CA SER A 168 -0.78 7.54 -18.29
C SER A 168 -1.99 7.65 -19.21
N LYS A 169 -2.71 8.78 -19.22
CA LYS A 169 -3.78 9.07 -20.18
C LYS A 169 -3.26 9.16 -21.62
N ILE A 170 -2.12 9.83 -21.84
CA ILE A 170 -1.49 9.90 -23.16
C ILE A 170 -1.11 8.49 -23.63
N LEU A 171 -0.50 7.69 -22.76
CA LEU A 171 -0.09 6.33 -23.07
C LEU A 171 -1.31 5.46 -23.41
N TRP A 172 -2.41 5.59 -22.67
CA TRP A 172 -3.67 4.91 -22.94
C TRP A 172 -4.25 5.27 -24.30
N ILE A 173 -4.29 6.56 -24.65
CA ILE A 173 -4.77 7.01 -25.97
C ILE A 173 -3.89 6.44 -27.09
N LYS A 174 -2.56 6.48 -26.95
CA LYS A 174 -1.63 5.89 -27.92
C LYS A 174 -1.85 4.38 -28.08
N LEU A 175 -2.06 3.66 -26.97
CA LEU A 175 -2.33 2.23 -27.00
C LEU A 175 -3.66 1.93 -27.71
N LYS A 176 -4.72 2.67 -27.37
CA LYS A 176 -6.04 2.55 -27.99
C LYS A 176 -5.96 2.73 -29.51
N LEU A 177 -5.29 3.78 -29.98
CA LEU A 177 -5.11 4.04 -31.41
C LEU A 177 -4.30 2.96 -32.12
N LYS A 178 -3.31 2.34 -31.46
CA LYS A 178 -2.57 1.19 -32.02
C LYS A 178 -3.43 -0.05 -32.13
N ILE A 179 -4.25 -0.32 -31.12
CA ILE A 179 -5.18 -1.45 -31.12
C ILE A 179 -6.20 -1.27 -32.25
N GLU A 180 -6.82 -0.10 -32.38
CA GLU A 180 -7.78 0.19 -33.46
C GLU A 180 -7.15 -0.03 -34.85
N LYS A 181 -5.88 0.36 -35.05
CA LYS A 181 -5.15 0.10 -36.31
C LYS A 181 -4.82 -1.37 -36.59
N LEU A 182 -4.81 -2.24 -35.57
CA LEU A 182 -4.58 -3.67 -35.75
C LEU A 182 -5.86 -4.43 -36.14
N PHE A 183 -7.02 -3.86 -35.83
CA PHE A 183 -8.33 -4.46 -36.10
C PHE A 183 -9.03 -3.86 -37.33
N HIS A 184 -8.35 -2.96 -38.06
CA HIS A 184 -8.84 -2.30 -39.28
C HIS A 184 -7.89 -2.54 -40.44
#